data_AF-A0A9D1TKC4-F1
#
_entry.id   AF-A0A9D1TKC4-F1
#
_cell.length_a   1.000
_cell.length_b   1.000
_cell.length_c   1.000
_cell.angle_alpha   90.00
_cell.angle_beta   90.00
_cell.angle_gamma   90.00
#
_symmetry.space_group_name_H-M   'P 1'
#
loop_
_entity.id
_entity.type
_entity.pdbx_description
1 polymer ?
#
loop_
_entity_poly.entity_id
_entity_poly.type
_entity_poly.pdbx_seq_one_letter_code
_entity_poly.pdbx_strand_id
1 'polypeptide(L)'
;MKIWMRKIAVAFVAFITLGLYVPSFDVDAHVGKAEKTFDSSKANIIAEQITTYDVEEENVAATLMEKAIAQTSVKFGPKIENQLENEFQEVILPKMEETLTSIFTEAGEDRLPFYEITENPAKGYGERIFNVYDVKDEKIIAKFHVRRDFKPQEGYWFNFHYHLGKDQFETHYELGNIYWDKNMPPKWMAQ
;
A
#
# COMPACT_ATOMS: atom_id res chain seq x y z
N MET A 1 22.91 -18.93 -47.51
CA MET A 1 21.90 -18.92 -46.42
C MET A 1 21.57 -17.47 -46.09
N LYS A 2 20.31 -17.06 -46.24
CA LYS A 2 19.90 -15.65 -46.17
C LYS A 2 20.27 -15.06 -44.80
N ILE A 3 20.99 -13.94 -44.81
CA ILE A 3 21.56 -13.23 -43.65
C ILE A 3 20.52 -12.97 -42.54
N TRP A 4 19.24 -12.89 -42.92
CA TRP A 4 18.10 -12.78 -42.01
C TRP A 4 17.95 -13.94 -41.00
N MET A 5 18.26 -15.18 -41.39
CA MET A 5 18.19 -16.33 -40.46
C MET A 5 19.26 -16.24 -39.36
N ARG A 6 20.45 -15.70 -39.67
CA ARG A 6 21.50 -15.52 -38.67
C ARG A 6 21.12 -14.48 -37.61
N LYS A 7 20.41 -13.42 -38.02
CA LYS A 7 19.95 -12.37 -37.09
C LYS A 7 18.94 -12.91 -36.07
N ILE A 8 18.01 -13.77 -36.49
CA ILE A 8 17.01 -14.38 -35.60
C ILE A 8 17.69 -15.35 -34.62
N ALA A 9 18.65 -16.16 -35.08
CA ALA A 9 19.37 -17.09 -34.21
C ALA A 9 20.15 -16.38 -33.09
N VAL A 10 20.81 -15.25 -33.40
CA VAL A 10 21.54 -14.45 -32.38
C VAL A 10 20.59 -13.84 -31.36
N ALA A 11 19.41 -13.38 -31.77
CA ALA A 11 18.41 -12.83 -30.84
C ALA A 11 17.89 -13.90 -29.87
N PHE A 12 17.61 -15.12 -30.34
CA PHE A 12 17.14 -16.22 -29.49
C PHE A 12 18.16 -16.65 -28.44
N VAL A 13 19.45 -16.73 -28.79
CA VAL A 13 20.51 -17.06 -27.83
C VAL A 13 20.59 -16.00 -26.73
N ALA A 14 20.47 -14.72 -27.07
CA ALA A 14 20.51 -13.64 -26.09
C ALA A 14 19.36 -13.71 -25.06
N PHE A 15 18.14 -14.03 -25.50
CA PHE A 15 16.99 -14.20 -24.59
C PHE A 15 17.14 -15.41 -23.66
N ILE A 16 17.69 -16.53 -24.15
CA ILE A 16 17.93 -17.72 -23.32
C ILE A 16 19.01 -17.44 -22.27
N THR A 17 20.06 -16.69 -22.62
CA THR A 17 21.13 -16.36 -21.67
C THR A 17 20.79 -15.26 -20.68
N LEU A 18 19.97 -14.27 -21.05
CA LEU A 18 19.53 -13.21 -20.12
C LEU A 18 18.37 -13.62 -19.20
N GLY A 19 17.58 -14.64 -19.58
CA GLY A 19 16.41 -15.07 -18.80
C GLY A 19 16.70 -16.05 -17.65
N LEU A 20 17.94 -16.55 -17.52
CA LEU A 20 18.27 -17.64 -16.58
C LEU A 20 19.33 -17.27 -15.53
N TYR A 21 19.78 -16.02 -15.46
CA TYR A 21 20.75 -15.60 -14.45
C TYR A 21 20.05 -14.99 -13.22
N VAL A 22 19.69 -15.84 -12.27
CA VAL A 22 19.34 -15.42 -10.90
C VAL A 22 20.63 -15.50 -10.06
N PRO A 23 21.22 -14.38 -9.62
CA PRO A 23 22.39 -14.43 -8.75
C PRO A 23 21.99 -15.08 -7.41
N SER A 24 22.73 -16.11 -6.99
CA SER A 24 22.61 -16.66 -5.64
C SER A 24 23.20 -15.67 -4.64
N PHE A 25 22.37 -15.17 -3.72
CA PHE A 25 22.86 -14.39 -2.58
C PHE A 25 23.34 -15.37 -1.51
N ASP A 26 24.65 -15.52 -1.33
CA ASP A 26 25.20 -16.18 -0.15
C ASP A 26 25.05 -15.24 1.05
N VAL A 27 24.10 -15.57 1.93
CA VAL A 27 23.95 -14.89 3.22
C VAL A 27 24.91 -15.54 4.20
N ASP A 28 26.12 -14.99 4.27
CA ASP A 28 27.10 -15.34 5.30
C ASP A 28 26.63 -14.78 6.65
N ALA A 29 25.72 -15.51 7.31
CA ALA A 29 25.30 -15.23 8.68
C ALA A 29 26.22 -16.02 9.63
N HIS A 30 27.29 -15.36 10.06
CA HIS A 30 28.03 -15.76 11.27
C HIS A 30 27.09 -15.65 12.49
N VAL A 31 26.36 -16.72 12.78
CA VAL A 31 25.63 -16.90 14.05
C VAL A 31 26.65 -17.29 15.11
N GLY A 32 27.04 -16.31 15.91
CA GLY A 32 27.75 -16.52 17.17
C GLY A 32 26.89 -17.32 18.14
N LYS A 33 27.42 -18.46 18.59
CA LYS A 33 26.90 -19.25 19.71
C LYS A 33 26.66 -18.37 20.94
N ALA A 34 25.46 -18.45 21.51
CA ALA A 34 25.23 -18.17 22.91
C ALA A 34 24.32 -19.27 23.46
N GLU A 35 24.95 -20.24 24.14
CA GLU A 35 24.27 -21.19 25.01
C GLU A 35 23.61 -20.43 26.18
N LYS A 36 22.32 -20.67 26.39
CA LYS A 36 21.70 -20.51 27.70
C LYS A 36 20.75 -21.66 27.97
N THR A 37 21.21 -22.53 28.85
CA THR A 37 20.48 -23.49 29.67
C THR A 37 19.16 -22.93 30.18
N PHE A 38 18.04 -23.66 30.00
CA PHE A 38 16.90 -23.55 30.90
C PHE A 38 16.24 -24.91 31.13
N ASP A 39 15.96 -25.13 32.40
CA ASP A 39 15.69 -26.36 33.10
C ASP A 39 14.25 -26.85 32.90
N SER A 40 14.08 -28.18 32.91
CA SER A 40 12.80 -28.86 32.85
C SER A 40 12.26 -28.98 34.27
N SER A 41 11.07 -28.43 34.57
CA SER A 41 10.20 -28.97 35.64
C SER A 41 8.81 -28.33 35.71
N LYS A 42 7.81 -29.21 35.63
CA LYS A 42 6.49 -29.20 36.31
C LYS A 42 5.35 -28.33 35.77
N ALA A 43 4.47 -29.04 35.05
CA ALA A 43 3.05 -29.26 35.37
C ALA A 43 2.19 -28.05 35.75
N ASN A 44 1.18 -27.76 34.92
CA ASN A 44 -0.22 -27.92 35.34
C ASN A 44 -1.17 -27.98 34.15
N ILE A 45 -2.00 -29.01 34.17
CA ILE A 45 -3.18 -29.22 33.32
C ILE A 45 -4.25 -28.23 33.78
N ILE A 46 -4.65 -27.28 32.92
CA ILE A 46 -5.94 -26.59 33.05
C ILE A 46 -6.52 -26.40 31.65
N ALA A 47 -7.58 -27.18 31.41
CA ALA A 47 -8.74 -26.97 30.56
C ALA A 47 -8.58 -26.20 29.24
N GLU A 48 -8.81 -26.92 28.14
CA GLU A 48 -9.53 -26.42 26.97
C GLU A 48 -10.66 -25.47 27.38
N GLN A 49 -10.43 -24.18 27.25
CA GLN A 49 -11.49 -23.27 26.86
C GLN A 49 -11.38 -23.12 25.34
N ILE A 50 -12.13 -23.98 24.64
CA ILE A 50 -12.65 -23.63 23.32
C ILE A 50 -13.56 -22.44 23.58
N THR A 51 -13.01 -21.23 23.57
CA THR A 51 -13.79 -20.05 23.28
C THR A 51 -14.24 -20.22 21.84
N THR A 52 -15.49 -20.63 21.68
CA THR A 52 -16.27 -20.31 20.48
C THR A 52 -16.10 -18.81 20.30
N TYR A 53 -15.17 -18.40 19.44
CA TYR A 53 -15.20 -17.08 18.87
C TYR A 53 -16.49 -17.08 18.07
N ASP A 54 -17.53 -16.44 18.62
CA ASP A 54 -18.57 -15.86 17.79
C ASP A 54 -17.81 -15.01 16.77
N VAL A 55 -17.69 -15.53 15.56
CA VAL A 55 -17.29 -14.75 14.40
C VAL A 55 -18.45 -13.79 14.23
N GLU A 56 -18.40 -12.64 14.90
CA GLU A 56 -19.04 -11.44 14.38
C GLU A 56 -18.61 -11.40 12.91
N GLU A 57 -19.58 -11.44 11.99
CA GLU A 57 -19.31 -11.18 10.58
C GLU A 57 -18.67 -9.80 10.50
N GLU A 58 -17.34 -9.78 10.55
CA GLU A 58 -16.56 -8.56 10.51
C GLU A 58 -16.91 -7.92 9.17
N ASN A 59 -17.49 -6.71 9.23
CA ASN A 59 -17.90 -6.01 8.05
C ASN A 59 -16.65 -5.69 7.22
N VAL A 60 -16.39 -6.50 6.19
CA VAL A 60 -15.19 -6.41 5.35
C VAL A 60 -14.98 -4.99 4.83
N ALA A 61 -16.07 -4.28 4.48
CA ALA A 61 -15.98 -2.90 4.02
C ALA A 61 -15.43 -1.97 5.11
N ALA A 62 -15.86 -2.14 6.36
CA ALA A 62 -15.37 -1.36 7.50
C ALA A 62 -13.89 -1.65 7.76
N THR A 63 -13.47 -2.92 7.77
CA THR A 63 -12.06 -3.29 7.95
C THR A 63 -11.18 -2.73 6.83
N LEU A 64 -11.64 -2.77 5.58
CA LEU A 64 -10.92 -2.15 4.46
C LEU A 64 -10.86 -0.62 4.58
N MET A 65 -11.93 0.02 5.06
CA MET A 65 -11.95 1.46 5.32
C MET A 65 -10.92 1.85 6.38
N GLU A 66 -10.92 1.16 7.52
CA GLU A 66 -9.97 1.39 8.61
C GLU A 66 -8.52 1.22 8.13
N LYS A 67 -8.25 0.19 7.31
CA LYS A 67 -6.92 0.01 6.71
C LYS A 67 -6.54 1.16 5.79
N ALA A 68 -7.46 1.65 4.95
CA ALA A 68 -7.19 2.79 4.07
C ALA A 68 -6.84 4.07 4.85
N ILE A 69 -7.57 4.34 5.94
CA ILE A 69 -7.30 5.45 6.85
C ILE A 69 -5.93 5.27 7.51
N ALA A 70 -5.66 4.08 8.07
CA ALA A 70 -4.39 3.77 8.70
C ALA A 70 -3.19 3.94 7.76
N GLN A 71 -3.30 3.51 6.49
CA GLN A 71 -2.24 3.71 5.51
C GLN A 71 -2.02 5.20 5.17
N THR A 72 -3.06 6.02 5.28
CA THR A 72 -2.95 7.47 5.12
C THR A 72 -2.18 8.10 6.28
N SER A 73 -2.47 7.72 7.52
CA SER A 73 -1.70 8.20 8.68
C SER A 73 -0.24 7.72 8.64
N VAL A 74 0.00 6.46 8.24
CA VAL A 74 1.38 5.95 8.03
C VAL A 74 2.11 6.78 6.98
N LYS A 75 1.45 7.13 5.88
CA LYS A 75 2.03 7.94 4.81
C LYS A 75 2.50 9.31 5.30
N PHE A 76 1.67 9.99 6.09
CA PHE A 76 1.99 11.31 6.62
C PHE A 76 3.13 11.22 7.62
N GLY A 77 3.09 10.22 8.51
CA GLY A 77 3.99 10.16 9.65
C GLY A 77 3.75 11.30 10.64
N PRO A 78 4.42 11.28 11.80
CA PRO A 78 4.04 12.09 12.95
C PRO A 78 4.12 13.61 12.69
N LYS A 79 5.06 14.05 11.84
CA LYS A 79 5.25 15.48 11.56
C LYS A 79 4.12 16.09 10.74
N ILE A 80 3.62 15.36 9.75
CA ILE A 80 2.57 15.86 8.86
C ILE A 80 1.21 15.66 9.52
N GLU A 81 0.99 14.50 10.16
CA GLU A 81 -0.26 14.16 10.86
C GLU A 81 -0.66 15.26 11.85
N ASN A 82 0.25 15.64 12.76
CA ASN A 82 -0.03 16.60 13.83
C ASN A 82 -0.50 17.98 13.35
N GLN A 83 -0.12 18.38 12.14
CA GLN A 83 -0.49 19.68 11.59
C GLN A 83 -1.76 19.60 10.74
N LEU A 84 -2.06 18.44 10.15
CA LEU A 84 -3.09 18.28 9.11
C LEU A 84 -4.30 17.48 9.55
N GLU A 85 -4.26 16.85 10.72
CA GLU A 85 -5.31 15.94 11.21
C GLU A 85 -6.72 16.51 11.02
N ASN A 86 -6.96 17.74 11.50
CA ASN A 86 -8.28 18.37 11.41
C ASN A 86 -8.72 18.61 9.95
N GLU A 87 -7.85 19.20 9.13
CA GLU A 87 -8.16 19.49 7.73
C GLU A 87 -8.35 18.20 6.92
N PHE A 88 -7.59 17.15 7.24
CA PHE A 88 -7.77 15.84 6.65
C PHE A 88 -9.14 15.25 7.00
N GLN A 89 -9.53 15.25 8.27
CA GLN A 89 -10.82 14.75 8.74
C GLN A 89 -12.01 15.53 8.16
N GLU A 90 -11.86 16.84 7.96
CA GLU A 90 -12.95 17.69 7.47
C GLU A 90 -13.07 17.69 5.94
N VAL A 91 -11.95 17.63 5.21
CA VAL A 91 -11.93 17.89 3.76
C VAL A 91 -11.71 16.62 2.93
N ILE A 92 -10.79 15.75 3.37
CA ILE A 92 -10.31 14.63 2.56
C ILE A 92 -10.98 13.33 2.94
N LEU A 93 -11.07 13.04 4.24
CA LEU A 93 -11.64 11.80 4.76
C LEU A 93 -13.07 11.54 4.26
N PRO A 94 -14.01 12.50 4.29
CA PRO A 94 -15.39 12.22 3.86
C PRO A 94 -15.48 11.81 2.39
N LYS A 95 -14.66 12.44 1.53
CA LYS A 95 -14.63 12.12 0.09
C LYS A 95 -13.90 10.81 -0.20
N MET A 96 -12.88 10.49 0.60
CA MET A 96 -12.20 9.20 0.53
C MET A 96 -13.17 8.08 0.92
N GLU A 97 -13.91 8.24 2.01
CA GLU A 97 -14.93 7.31 2.47
C GLU A 97 -16.04 7.12 1.44
N GLU A 98 -16.55 8.22 0.87
CA GLU A 98 -17.54 8.19 -0.21
C GLU A 98 -17.02 7.40 -1.43
N THR A 99 -15.79 7.70 -1.86
CA THR A 99 -15.17 7.04 -3.01
C THR A 99 -14.96 5.54 -2.77
N LEU A 100 -14.43 5.17 -1.60
CA LEU A 100 -14.22 3.77 -1.24
C LEU A 100 -15.54 3.02 -1.09
N THR A 101 -16.54 3.64 -0.47
CA THR A 101 -17.90 3.08 -0.37
C THR A 101 -18.47 2.80 -1.76
N SER A 102 -18.31 3.73 -2.71
CA SER A 102 -18.73 3.51 -4.10
C SER A 102 -17.99 2.34 -4.76
N ILE A 103 -16.66 2.23 -4.57
CA ILE A 103 -15.86 1.13 -5.11
C ILE A 103 -16.29 -0.22 -4.53
N PHE A 104 -16.54 -0.27 -3.21
CA PHE A 104 -16.95 -1.49 -2.52
C PHE A 104 -18.38 -1.91 -2.88
N THR A 105 -19.28 -0.93 -3.05
CA THR A 105 -20.65 -1.19 -3.53
C THR A 105 -20.65 -1.73 -4.96
N GLU A 106 -19.79 -1.20 -5.84
CA GLU A 106 -19.64 -1.69 -7.21
C GLU A 106 -19.11 -3.14 -7.26
N ALA A 107 -18.22 -3.51 -6.33
CA ALA A 107 -17.72 -4.88 -6.21
C ALA A 107 -18.83 -5.87 -5.81
N GLY A 108 -19.72 -5.46 -4.89
CA GLY A 108 -20.75 -6.31 -4.33
C GLY A 108 -20.20 -7.42 -3.41
N GLU A 109 -21.12 -8.20 -2.82
CA GLU A 109 -20.81 -9.22 -1.81
C GLU A 109 -19.90 -10.34 -2.33
N ASP A 110 -19.96 -10.65 -3.64
CA ASP A 110 -19.19 -11.74 -4.25
C ASP A 110 -17.71 -11.41 -4.47
N ARG A 111 -17.36 -10.13 -4.57
CA ARG A 111 -16.00 -9.68 -4.92
C ARG A 111 -15.31 -8.94 -3.79
N LEU A 112 -16.05 -8.20 -2.99
CA LEU A 112 -15.50 -7.42 -1.88
C LEU A 112 -14.62 -8.25 -0.90
N PRO A 113 -14.94 -9.51 -0.57
CA PRO A 113 -14.08 -10.33 0.28
C PRO A 113 -12.68 -10.62 -0.29
N PHE A 114 -12.48 -10.41 -1.60
CA PHE A 114 -11.19 -10.55 -2.28
C PHE A 114 -10.48 -9.21 -2.50
N TYR A 115 -11.01 -8.12 -1.97
CA TYR A 115 -10.33 -6.83 -2.02
C TYR A 115 -9.39 -6.68 -0.83
N GLU A 116 -8.25 -6.06 -1.08
CA GLU A 116 -7.25 -5.71 -0.08
C GLU A 116 -6.79 -4.26 -0.23
N ILE A 117 -6.40 -3.65 0.88
CA ILE A 117 -5.69 -2.37 0.90
C ILE A 117 -4.19 -2.65 1.02
N THR A 118 -3.39 -2.16 0.08
CA THR A 118 -1.94 -2.37 0.12
C THR A 118 -1.27 -1.58 1.24
N GLU A 119 -0.47 -2.25 2.08
CA GLU A 119 0.14 -1.66 3.28
C GLU A 119 1.58 -1.13 3.06
N ASN A 120 1.87 -0.63 1.85
CA ASN A 120 3.21 -0.19 1.46
C ASN A 120 3.23 1.22 0.83
N PRO A 121 2.84 2.26 1.60
CA PRO A 121 2.90 3.64 1.14
C PRO A 121 4.31 4.01 0.68
N ALA A 122 4.39 4.80 -0.38
CA ALA A 122 5.68 5.21 -0.91
C ALA A 122 6.38 6.20 0.03
N LYS A 123 7.65 5.96 0.32
CA LYS A 123 8.48 6.85 1.17
C LYS A 123 9.04 8.04 0.37
N GLY A 124 9.61 9.02 1.08
CA GLY A 124 10.41 10.06 0.45
C GLY A 124 9.54 11.04 -0.35
N TYR A 125 9.62 10.96 -1.69
CA TYR A 125 8.86 11.79 -2.61
C TYR A 125 7.72 11.06 -3.32
N GLY A 126 7.61 9.73 -3.20
CA GLY A 126 6.60 8.98 -3.93
C GLY A 126 5.18 9.34 -3.49
N GLU A 127 4.21 9.22 -4.38
CA GLU A 127 2.85 9.76 -4.15
C GLU A 127 1.89 8.72 -3.56
N ARG A 128 2.13 7.43 -3.81
CA ARG A 128 1.24 6.34 -3.38
C ARG A 128 1.02 6.34 -1.87
N ILE A 129 -0.26 6.35 -1.48
CA ILE A 129 -0.73 6.07 -0.13
C ILE A 129 -1.01 4.56 -0.05
N PHE A 130 -2.02 4.11 -0.78
CA PHE A 130 -2.40 2.70 -0.90
C PHE A 130 -3.06 2.45 -2.26
N ASN A 131 -3.26 1.18 -2.59
CA ASN A 131 -4.09 0.73 -3.68
C ASN A 131 -5.23 -0.12 -3.11
N VAL A 132 -6.39 -0.09 -3.76
CA VAL A 132 -7.40 -1.14 -3.65
C VAL A 132 -7.02 -2.21 -4.66
N TYR A 133 -6.74 -3.42 -4.19
CA TYR A 133 -6.25 -4.53 -4.99
C TYR A 133 -7.23 -5.70 -4.90
N ASP A 134 -7.56 -6.28 -6.05
CA ASP A 134 -8.33 -7.51 -6.14
C ASP A 134 -7.38 -8.70 -6.22
N VAL A 135 -7.35 -9.50 -5.16
CA VAL A 135 -6.44 -10.66 -5.08
C VAL A 135 -6.86 -11.79 -6.00
N LYS A 136 -8.15 -11.89 -6.35
CA LYS A 136 -8.69 -12.97 -7.19
C LYS A 136 -8.32 -12.77 -8.65
N ASP A 137 -8.35 -11.53 -9.12
CA ASP A 137 -8.01 -11.17 -10.51
C ASP A 137 -6.57 -10.66 -10.68
N GLU A 138 -5.84 -10.51 -9.57
CA GLU A 138 -4.50 -9.96 -9.50
C GLU A 138 -4.39 -8.56 -10.12
N LYS A 139 -5.36 -7.69 -9.83
CA LYS A 139 -5.49 -6.36 -10.45
C LYS A 139 -5.66 -5.25 -9.44
N ILE A 140 -5.07 -4.11 -9.75
CA ILE A 140 -5.36 -2.87 -9.02
C ILE A 140 -6.69 -2.32 -9.51
N ILE A 141 -7.62 -2.09 -8.58
CA ILE A 141 -8.94 -1.51 -8.85
C ILE A 141 -8.88 0.01 -8.76
N ALA A 142 -8.17 0.54 -7.77
CA ALA A 142 -7.97 1.96 -7.59
C ALA A 142 -6.61 2.26 -6.95
N LYS A 143 -6.04 3.43 -7.24
CA LYS A 143 -4.80 3.94 -6.63
C LYS A 143 -5.10 5.24 -5.92
N PHE A 144 -4.78 5.33 -4.63
CA PHE A 144 -4.97 6.54 -3.83
C PHE A 144 -3.62 7.18 -3.53
N HIS A 145 -3.47 8.43 -3.95
CA HIS A 145 -2.20 9.14 -4.01
C HIS A 145 -2.30 10.52 -3.34
N VAL A 146 -1.15 11.04 -2.91
CA VAL A 146 -0.99 12.42 -2.44
C VAL A 146 0.27 13.04 -3.04
N ARG A 147 0.11 14.21 -3.68
CA ARG A 147 1.23 15.01 -4.20
C ARG A 147 1.57 16.15 -3.28
N ARG A 148 2.77 16.70 -3.47
CA ARG A 148 3.20 17.98 -2.90
C ARG A 148 3.31 18.97 -4.03
N ASP A 149 2.40 19.92 -4.02
CA ASP A 149 2.32 20.94 -5.06
C ASP A 149 2.88 22.25 -4.51
N PHE A 150 3.68 22.95 -5.30
CA PHE A 150 4.09 24.32 -5.01
C PHE A 150 3.29 25.27 -5.90
N LYS A 151 2.50 26.13 -5.27
CA LYS A 151 1.77 27.20 -5.94
C LYS A 151 2.52 28.51 -5.70
N PRO A 152 3.00 29.20 -6.76
CA PRO A 152 3.69 30.47 -6.61
C PRO A 152 2.89 31.45 -5.76
N GLN A 153 3.56 32.17 -4.85
CA GLN A 153 2.96 33.13 -3.90
C GLN A 153 2.05 32.52 -2.82
N GLU A 154 1.43 31.36 -3.06
CA GLU A 154 0.56 30.68 -2.10
C GLU A 154 1.35 29.76 -1.16
N GLY A 155 2.39 29.08 -1.64
CA GLY A 155 3.18 28.13 -0.85
C GLY A 155 2.95 26.68 -1.28
N TYR A 156 3.11 25.76 -0.33
CA TYR A 156 3.00 24.32 -0.57
C TYR A 156 1.64 23.78 -0.14
N TRP A 157 1.18 22.81 -0.91
CA TRP A 157 -0.11 22.15 -0.75
C TRP A 157 0.06 20.65 -0.88
N PHE A 158 -0.80 19.89 -0.23
CA PHE A 158 -0.99 18.48 -0.51
C PHE A 158 -2.24 18.27 -1.35
N ASN A 159 -2.07 17.64 -2.51
CA ASN A 159 -3.16 17.32 -3.41
C ASN A 159 -3.48 15.83 -3.33
N PHE A 160 -4.65 15.50 -2.80
CA PHE A 160 -5.17 14.16 -2.67
C PHE A 160 -5.99 13.82 -3.89
N HIS A 161 -5.68 12.70 -4.51
CA HIS A 161 -6.36 12.25 -5.71
C HIS A 161 -6.34 10.72 -5.79
N TYR A 162 -7.19 10.19 -6.64
CA TYR A 162 -7.22 8.77 -6.95
C TYR A 162 -7.31 8.53 -8.45
N HIS A 163 -6.98 7.30 -8.82
CA HIS A 163 -7.06 6.80 -10.18
C HIS A 163 -7.86 5.49 -10.18
N LEU A 164 -8.60 5.22 -11.25
CA LEU A 164 -9.41 4.01 -11.37
C LEU A 164 -8.81 3.04 -12.39
N GLY A 165 -8.96 1.74 -12.17
CA GLY A 165 -8.53 0.73 -13.14
C GLY A 165 -9.34 0.81 -14.44
N LYS A 166 -10.59 1.26 -14.38
CA LYS A 166 -11.53 1.31 -15.51
C LYS A 166 -11.13 2.28 -16.61
N ASP A 167 -10.39 3.33 -16.28
CA ASP A 167 -9.80 4.28 -17.23
C ASP A 167 -8.28 4.14 -17.33
N GLN A 168 -7.77 2.93 -17.04
CA GLN A 168 -6.35 2.59 -17.10
C GLN A 168 -5.46 3.52 -16.23
N PHE A 169 -6.04 4.11 -15.20
CA PHE A 169 -5.41 5.07 -14.28
C PHE A 169 -5.01 6.40 -14.92
N GLU A 170 -5.61 6.81 -16.03
CA GLU A 170 -5.24 8.05 -16.73
C GLU A 170 -5.77 9.30 -16.00
N THR A 171 -7.01 9.25 -15.51
CA THR A 171 -7.65 10.40 -14.87
C THR A 171 -7.16 10.56 -13.43
N HIS A 172 -6.88 11.80 -13.04
CA HIS A 172 -6.62 12.17 -11.65
C HIS A 172 -7.92 12.72 -11.06
N TYR A 173 -8.68 11.87 -10.39
CA TYR A 173 -9.90 12.29 -9.69
C TYR A 173 -9.52 12.94 -8.38
N GLU A 174 -9.89 14.20 -8.20
CA GLU A 174 -9.52 15.00 -7.03
C GLU A 174 -10.36 14.63 -5.81
N LEU A 175 -9.70 14.32 -4.69
CA LEU A 175 -10.32 14.26 -3.36
C LEU A 175 -10.26 15.66 -2.72
N GLY A 176 -9.13 16.34 -2.82
CA GLY A 176 -9.03 17.74 -2.41
C GLY A 176 -7.62 18.20 -2.16
N ASN A 177 -7.50 19.42 -1.64
CA ASN A 177 -6.23 20.03 -1.31
C ASN A 177 -6.20 20.49 0.15
N ILE A 178 -5.06 20.29 0.80
CA ILE A 178 -4.79 20.84 2.13
C ILE A 178 -3.57 21.76 2.02
N TYR A 179 -3.64 22.95 2.62
CA TYR A 179 -2.51 23.87 2.66
C TYR A 179 -1.48 23.39 3.68
N TRP A 180 -0.19 23.40 3.31
CA TRP A 180 0.88 23.09 4.25
C TRP A 180 1.43 24.36 4.90
N ASP A 181 2.25 25.10 4.15
CA ASP A 181 2.94 26.31 4.58
C ASP A 181 3.67 26.94 3.38
N LYS A 182 4.26 28.13 3.55
CA LYS A 182 5.24 28.71 2.62
C LYS A 182 6.53 27.90 2.55
N ASN A 183 6.88 27.19 3.63
CA ASN A 183 8.07 26.36 3.71
C ASN A 183 7.84 25.00 3.04
N MET A 184 8.92 24.41 2.51
CA MET A 184 8.84 23.10 1.88
C MET A 184 8.44 22.02 2.91
N PRO A 185 7.38 21.23 2.67
CA PRO A 185 7.00 20.15 3.55
C PRO A 185 8.09 19.08 3.64
N PRO A 186 8.16 18.35 4.78
CA PRO A 186 9.08 17.24 4.92
C PRO A 186 8.79 16.15 3.88
N LYS A 187 9.71 15.19 3.78
CA LYS A 187 9.49 13.97 3.01
C LYS A 187 8.47 13.09 3.74
N TRP A 188 7.75 12.27 2.98
CA TRP A 188 6.83 11.28 3.55
C TRP A 188 7.55 10.32 4.48
N MET A 189 6.94 10.02 5.62
CA MET A 189 7.52 9.17 6.68
C MET A 189 8.90 9.65 7.18
N ALA A 190 9.18 10.95 7.11
CA ALA A 190 10.36 11.50 7.76
C ALA A 190 10.18 11.50 9.29
N GLN A 191 11.16 10.95 10.01
CA GLN A 191 11.24 11.02 11.47
C GLN A 191 11.59 12.44 11.92
#